data_AF-A0A183CUW6-F1
#
_entry.id   AF-A0A183CUW6-F1
#
_cell.length_a   1.000
_cell.length_b   1.000
_cell.length_c   1.000
_cell.angle_alpha   90.00
_cell.angle_beta   90.00
_cell.angle_gamma   90.00
#
_symmetry.space_group_name_H-M   'P 1'
#
loop_
_entity.id
_entity.type
_entity.pdbx_description
1 polymer ?
#
loop_
_entity_poly.entity_id
_entity_poly.type
_entity_poly.pdbx_seq_one_letter_code
_entity_poly.pdbx_strand_id
1 'polypeptide(L)'
;MRATVLLNHCLTATVTFLIDVALAQHYNWLSLALSSTAQYSPAFLATSDYDKQQYRVLCERLPGLNPAQISICQQHPFAIPSIGRGARDSVVECQAQFKFERWNCSERINKQTNTTANGFQDLLGRTLRAGNRETAFIGAVASAAIVHAITKGCSAGNLTECGCDTQPGGQRYTDLDHSAAIGREKFSWGGCSDNSKYGVHFAKQFLDRFEREQYEKDRDIRHLMNLHNNFVGREAIVQNMRKQCRCHGVSGSCEFKTCWLQMPKFAEIGEMLKQRYNHFAVQVAKRAKKRLRRKERSERKKPLRGNEIAYINKSPNYCERNDAEGK
;
A
#
# COMPACT_ATOMS: atom_id res chain seq x y z
N MET A 1 -59.94 -28.31 -19.60
CA MET A 1 -58.48 -28.42 -19.91
C MET A 1 -57.81 -27.05 -19.86
N ARG A 2 -57.56 -26.48 -18.67
CA ARG A 2 -56.74 -25.26 -18.49
C ARG A 2 -56.31 -25.19 -17.02
N ALA A 3 -55.38 -26.05 -16.60
CA ALA A 3 -54.80 -25.99 -15.25
C ALA A 3 -53.42 -26.67 -15.12
N THR A 4 -52.68 -26.86 -16.22
CA THR A 4 -51.43 -27.67 -16.18
C THR A 4 -50.22 -27.06 -16.90
N VAL A 5 -50.27 -25.79 -17.28
CA VAL A 5 -49.15 -25.13 -18.00
C VAL A 5 -48.45 -24.03 -17.16
N LEU A 6 -48.98 -23.63 -16.00
CA LEU A 6 -48.42 -22.52 -15.21
C LEU A 6 -47.44 -22.94 -14.10
N LEU A 7 -47.20 -24.23 -13.85
CA LEU A 7 -46.22 -24.65 -12.83
C LEU A 7 -44.78 -24.83 -13.36
N ASN A 8 -44.56 -24.96 -14.67
CA ASN A 8 -43.23 -25.21 -15.23
C ASN A 8 -42.41 -23.95 -15.57
N HIS A 9 -42.96 -22.75 -15.39
CA HIS A 9 -42.21 -21.48 -15.56
C HIS A 9 -41.82 -20.80 -14.26
N CYS A 10 -42.31 -21.28 -13.12
CA CYS A 10 -41.95 -20.73 -11.81
C CYS A 10 -40.76 -21.46 -11.16
N LEU A 11 -40.46 -22.69 -11.60
CA LEU A 11 -39.35 -23.51 -11.11
C LEU A 11 -38.01 -23.24 -11.83
N THR A 12 -38.04 -22.69 -13.05
CA THR A 12 -36.82 -22.32 -13.80
C THR A 12 -36.31 -20.92 -13.44
N ALA A 13 -37.19 -20.02 -13.00
CA ALA A 13 -36.84 -18.67 -12.56
C ALA A 13 -36.28 -18.61 -11.13
N THR A 14 -36.54 -19.63 -10.30
CA THR A 14 -36.01 -19.69 -8.92
C THR A 14 -34.67 -20.39 -8.81
N VAL A 15 -34.30 -21.22 -9.80
CA VAL A 15 -33.00 -21.92 -9.84
C VAL A 15 -31.88 -21.07 -10.45
N THR A 16 -32.22 -20.00 -11.19
CA THR A 16 -31.23 -19.03 -11.70
C THR A 16 -30.95 -17.87 -10.73
N PHE A 17 -31.67 -17.78 -9.61
CA PHE A 17 -31.40 -16.82 -8.52
C PHE A 17 -30.56 -17.43 -7.37
N LEU A 18 -29.90 -18.57 -7.62
CA LEU A 18 -28.99 -19.25 -6.69
C LEU A 18 -27.54 -19.29 -7.20
N ILE A 19 -27.13 -18.31 -7.99
CA ILE A 19 -25.72 -18.07 -8.35
C ILE A 19 -25.42 -16.58 -8.15
N ASP A 20 -25.47 -16.11 -6.91
CA ASP A 20 -24.71 -14.92 -6.47
C ASP A 20 -24.75 -14.77 -4.93
N VAL A 21 -24.66 -15.89 -4.20
CA VAL A 21 -23.88 -15.82 -2.96
C VAL A 21 -22.42 -15.87 -3.40
N ALA A 22 -21.97 -14.76 -4.00
CA ALA A 22 -20.56 -14.45 -4.01
C ALA A 22 -20.15 -14.47 -2.54
N LEU A 23 -19.48 -15.54 -2.12
CA LEU A 23 -18.61 -15.49 -0.96
C LEU A 23 -17.83 -14.20 -1.16
N ALA A 24 -18.08 -13.18 -0.33
CA ALA A 24 -17.43 -11.90 -0.47
C ALA A 24 -15.93 -12.17 -0.38
N GLN A 25 -15.26 -12.29 -1.53
CA GLN A 25 -13.84 -12.52 -1.58
C GLN A 25 -13.22 -11.24 -1.05
N HIS A 26 -12.84 -11.26 0.22
CA HIS A 26 -12.17 -10.14 0.83
C HIS A 26 -10.75 -10.12 0.29
N TYR A 27 -10.51 -9.23 -0.68
CA TYR A 27 -9.19 -8.99 -1.22
C TYR A 27 -8.30 -8.39 -0.14
N ASN A 28 -7.16 -9.04 0.10
CA ASN A 28 -6.14 -8.57 1.01
C ASN A 28 -4.75 -8.87 0.46
N TRP A 29 -4.23 -7.92 -0.32
CA TRP A 29 -2.93 -8.06 -0.99
C TRP A 29 -1.74 -8.05 0.00
N LEU A 30 -1.93 -7.60 1.24
CA LEU A 30 -0.88 -7.66 2.28
C LEU A 30 -0.46 -9.11 2.57
N SER A 31 -1.29 -10.10 2.23
CA SER A 31 -0.93 -11.52 2.30
C SER A 31 0.30 -11.88 1.46
N LEU A 32 0.69 -11.06 0.47
CA LEU A 32 1.97 -11.20 -0.23
C LEU A 32 3.20 -11.11 0.70
N ALA A 33 3.07 -10.49 1.88
CA ALA A 33 4.13 -10.49 2.89
C ALA A 33 4.57 -11.91 3.31
N LEU A 34 3.62 -12.86 3.26
CA LEU A 34 3.79 -14.27 3.62
C LEU A 34 4.28 -15.14 2.47
N SER A 35 4.21 -14.64 1.23
CA SER A 35 4.62 -15.36 0.04
C SER A 35 6.15 -15.42 -0.07
N SER A 36 6.67 -16.63 -0.33
CA SER A 36 8.07 -16.85 -0.67
C SER A 36 8.39 -16.26 -2.05
N THR A 37 9.64 -15.84 -2.27
CA THR A 37 10.11 -15.33 -3.56
C THR A 37 9.92 -16.33 -4.70
N ALA A 38 9.98 -17.64 -4.41
CA ALA A 38 9.71 -18.71 -5.38
C ALA A 38 8.29 -18.64 -5.96
N GLN A 39 7.31 -18.11 -5.20
CA GLN A 39 5.93 -17.98 -5.67
C GLN A 39 5.76 -16.90 -6.74
N TYR A 40 6.74 -16.00 -6.91
CA TYR A 40 6.72 -14.92 -7.90
C TYR A 40 7.32 -15.32 -9.25
N SER A 41 7.75 -16.58 -9.39
CA SER A 41 8.24 -17.11 -10.67
C SER A 41 7.11 -17.83 -11.41
N PRO A 42 6.95 -17.62 -12.73
CA PRO A 42 6.08 -18.46 -13.53
C PRO A 42 6.57 -19.91 -13.48
N ALA A 43 5.65 -20.88 -13.56
CA ALA A 43 6.05 -22.28 -13.74
C ALA A 43 6.60 -22.44 -15.16
N PHE A 44 7.72 -23.16 -15.32
CA PHE A 44 8.28 -23.47 -16.64
C PHE A 44 7.30 -24.36 -17.42
N LEU A 45 6.81 -23.87 -18.56
CA LEU A 45 6.03 -24.66 -19.51
C LEU A 45 6.86 -24.80 -20.80
N ALA A 46 7.16 -26.04 -21.18
CA ALA A 46 8.07 -26.40 -22.27
C ALA A 46 7.55 -26.10 -23.70
N THR A 47 6.32 -25.60 -23.84
CA THR A 47 5.70 -25.31 -25.14
C THR A 47 5.92 -23.85 -25.54
N SER A 48 6.52 -23.65 -26.72
CA SER A 48 6.88 -22.35 -27.28
C SER A 48 5.68 -21.42 -27.46
N ASP A 49 5.93 -20.16 -27.11
CA ASP A 49 5.09 -18.97 -27.28
C ASP A 49 3.97 -18.79 -26.25
N TYR A 50 4.21 -17.84 -25.34
CA TYR A 50 3.31 -16.88 -24.69
C TYR A 50 3.73 -16.66 -23.23
N ASP A 51 4.86 -15.98 -23.01
CA ASP A 51 5.27 -15.45 -21.68
C ASP A 51 4.11 -14.75 -20.97
N LYS A 52 3.26 -14.05 -21.75
CA LYS A 52 2.03 -13.39 -21.28
C LYS A 52 1.06 -14.36 -20.58
N GLN A 53 0.89 -15.57 -21.09
CA GLN A 53 -0.02 -16.56 -20.50
C GLN A 53 0.53 -17.11 -19.19
N GLN A 54 1.85 -17.32 -19.09
CA GLN A 54 2.48 -17.74 -17.85
C GLN A 54 2.35 -16.68 -16.74
N TYR A 55 2.55 -15.41 -17.07
CA TYR A 55 2.37 -14.31 -16.13
C TYR A 55 0.90 -14.08 -15.76
N ARG A 56 -0.04 -14.31 -16.68
CA ARG A 56 -1.47 -14.30 -16.37
C ARG A 56 -1.82 -15.32 -15.29
N VAL A 57 -1.40 -16.57 -15.47
CA VAL A 57 -1.63 -17.65 -14.49
C VAL A 57 -0.93 -17.34 -13.16
N LEU A 58 0.29 -16.79 -13.20
CA LEU A 58 0.98 -16.34 -11.99
C LEU A 58 0.15 -15.32 -11.21
N CYS A 59 -0.30 -14.25 -11.88
CA CYS A 59 -1.02 -13.14 -11.26
C CYS A 59 -2.39 -13.54 -10.69
N GLU A 60 -3.11 -14.44 -11.37
CA GLU A 60 -4.39 -14.98 -10.90
C GLU A 60 -4.23 -15.90 -9.68
N ARG A 61 -3.06 -16.54 -9.53
CA ARG A 61 -2.70 -17.40 -8.38
C ARG A 61 -2.31 -16.62 -7.12
N LEU A 62 -1.85 -15.38 -7.25
CA LEU A 62 -1.32 -14.63 -6.12
C LEU A 62 -2.40 -14.34 -5.06
N PRO A 63 -2.10 -14.57 -3.76
CA PRO A 63 -3.12 -14.47 -2.73
C PRO A 63 -3.59 -13.03 -2.53
N GLY A 64 -4.91 -12.85 -2.50
CA GLY A 64 -5.55 -11.63 -1.98
C GLY A 64 -5.49 -10.41 -2.89
N LEU A 65 -4.97 -10.54 -4.12
CA LEU A 65 -5.02 -9.46 -5.10
C LEU A 65 -6.47 -9.20 -5.53
N ASN A 66 -6.84 -7.92 -5.62
CA ASN A 66 -8.09 -7.50 -6.24
C ASN A 66 -7.97 -7.47 -7.78
N PRO A 67 -9.09 -7.40 -8.53
CA PRO A 67 -9.06 -7.42 -10.00
C PRO A 67 -8.19 -6.32 -10.63
N ALA A 68 -8.14 -5.12 -10.04
CA ALA A 68 -7.29 -4.03 -10.55
C ALA A 68 -5.79 -4.34 -10.33
N GLN A 69 -5.44 -4.95 -9.20
CA GLN A 69 -4.08 -5.38 -8.89
C GLN A 69 -3.64 -6.55 -9.76
N ILE A 70 -4.52 -7.50 -10.06
CA ILE A 70 -4.26 -8.59 -11.01
C ILE A 70 -3.94 -8.00 -12.39
N SER A 71 -4.74 -7.03 -12.85
CA SER A 71 -4.48 -6.34 -14.12
C SER A 71 -3.11 -5.64 -14.13
N ILE A 72 -2.71 -5.02 -13.02
CA ILE A 72 -1.39 -4.35 -12.90
C ILE A 72 -0.26 -5.38 -12.85
N CYS A 73 -0.45 -6.50 -12.14
CA CYS A 73 0.49 -7.61 -12.13
C CYS A 73 0.75 -8.14 -13.54
N GLN A 74 -0.30 -8.31 -14.36
CA GLN A 74 -0.17 -8.79 -15.73
C GLN A 74 0.56 -7.79 -16.65
N GLN A 75 0.43 -6.48 -16.37
CA GLN A 75 1.13 -5.43 -17.10
C GLN A 75 2.60 -5.30 -16.67
N HIS A 76 2.87 -5.50 -15.38
CA HIS A 76 4.16 -5.27 -14.74
C HIS A 76 4.60 -6.48 -13.89
N PRO A 77 4.76 -7.68 -14.46
CA PRO A 77 4.99 -8.90 -13.69
C PRO A 77 6.30 -8.87 -12.90
N PHE A 78 7.33 -8.21 -13.43
CA PHE A 78 8.63 -8.06 -12.75
C PHE A 78 8.58 -7.16 -11.52
N ALA A 79 7.52 -6.35 -11.35
CA ALA A 79 7.34 -5.53 -10.15
C ALA A 79 6.85 -6.35 -8.94
N ILE A 80 6.29 -7.54 -9.14
CA ILE A 80 5.66 -8.33 -8.08
C ILE A 80 6.63 -8.72 -6.95
N PRO A 81 7.87 -9.16 -7.19
CA PRO A 81 8.85 -9.39 -6.12
C PRO A 81 9.10 -8.14 -5.26
N SER A 82 9.14 -6.94 -5.87
CA SER A 82 9.26 -5.67 -5.16
C SER A 82 8.00 -5.33 -4.37
N ILE A 83 6.81 -5.59 -4.92
CA ILE A 83 5.52 -5.42 -4.20
C ILE A 83 5.46 -6.33 -2.98
N GLY A 84 5.82 -7.61 -3.13
CA GLY A 84 5.87 -8.58 -2.04
C GLY A 84 6.87 -8.20 -0.95
N ARG A 85 8.04 -7.66 -1.35
CA ARG A 85 9.01 -7.07 -0.40
C ARG A 85 8.40 -5.88 0.34
N GLY A 86 7.76 -4.94 -0.37
CA GLY A 86 7.09 -3.80 0.24
C GLY A 86 5.98 -4.22 1.21
N ALA A 87 5.18 -5.23 0.86
CA ALA A 87 4.19 -5.81 1.77
C ALA A 87 4.84 -6.30 3.07
N ARG A 88 5.94 -7.06 2.96
CA ARG A 88 6.69 -7.57 4.11
C ARG A 88 7.30 -6.46 4.95
N ASP A 89 7.97 -5.50 4.32
CA ASP A 89 8.60 -4.36 5.01
C ASP A 89 7.53 -3.56 5.79
N SER A 90 6.33 -3.37 5.21
CA SER A 90 5.25 -2.67 5.90
C SER A 90 4.74 -3.37 7.16
N VAL A 91 4.67 -4.71 7.15
CA VAL A 91 4.23 -5.51 8.29
C VAL A 91 5.30 -5.53 9.37
N VAL A 92 6.56 -5.74 8.99
CA VAL A 92 7.70 -5.72 9.92
C VAL A 92 7.83 -4.37 10.60
N GLU A 93 7.73 -3.28 9.83
CA GLU A 93 7.79 -1.93 10.37
C GLU A 93 6.60 -1.64 11.28
N CYS A 94 5.40 -2.08 10.91
CA CYS A 94 4.22 -1.94 11.77
C CYS A 94 4.39 -2.67 13.11
N GLN A 95 4.92 -3.89 13.11
CA GLN A 95 5.24 -4.63 14.32
C GLN A 95 6.32 -3.93 15.15
N ALA A 96 7.35 -3.36 14.51
CA ALA A 96 8.41 -2.62 15.18
C ALA A 96 7.88 -1.35 15.88
N GLN A 97 7.01 -0.59 15.21
CA GLN A 97 6.43 0.66 15.72
C GLN A 97 5.41 0.43 16.84
N PHE A 98 4.77 -0.74 16.88
CA PHE A 98 3.73 -1.08 17.86
C PHE A 98 4.18 -2.15 18.87
N LYS A 99 5.48 -2.51 18.91
CA LYS A 99 6.01 -3.59 19.76
C LYS A 99 5.67 -3.51 21.24
N PHE A 100 5.48 -2.30 21.77
CA PHE A 100 5.18 -2.04 23.19
C PHE A 100 3.74 -1.56 23.42
N GLU A 101 2.90 -1.60 22.38
CA GLU A 101 1.50 -1.21 22.45
C GLU A 101 0.63 -2.46 22.67
N ARG A 102 -0.57 -2.28 23.24
CA ARG A 102 -1.51 -3.39 23.47
C ARG A 102 -1.90 -4.07 22.16
N TRP A 103 -2.10 -3.28 21.11
CA TRP A 103 -2.18 -3.78 19.74
C TRP A 103 -0.80 -3.67 19.11
N ASN A 104 -0.17 -4.81 18.83
CA ASN A 104 1.24 -4.89 18.41
C ASN A 104 1.42 -5.25 16.92
N CYS A 105 0.40 -5.00 16.10
CA CYS A 105 0.39 -5.34 14.67
C CYS A 105 0.67 -6.83 14.36
N SER A 106 0.40 -7.71 15.33
CA SER A 106 0.53 -9.16 15.19
C SER A 106 -0.84 -9.80 15.36
N GLU A 107 -1.76 -9.57 14.41
CA GLU A 107 -3.01 -10.34 14.42
C GLU A 107 -2.68 -11.82 14.29
N ARG A 108 -3.09 -12.61 15.30
CA ARG A 108 -2.88 -14.05 15.29
C ARG A 108 -3.64 -14.65 14.11
N ILE A 109 -2.89 -15.39 13.30
CA ILE A 109 -3.40 -16.30 12.29
C ILE A 109 -4.39 -17.22 12.99
N ASN A 110 -5.69 -16.97 12.84
CA ASN A 110 -6.66 -17.83 13.48
C ASN A 110 -6.65 -19.16 12.72
N LYS A 111 -5.95 -20.17 13.26
CA LYS A 111 -5.93 -21.56 12.77
C LYS A 111 -7.31 -22.24 12.86
N GLN A 112 -8.38 -21.50 13.09
CA GLN A 112 -9.71 -22.00 13.50
C GLN A 112 -10.82 -21.79 12.46
N THR A 113 -10.49 -21.57 11.19
CA THR A 113 -11.43 -21.88 10.12
C THR A 113 -10.90 -23.07 9.33
N ASN A 114 -11.23 -24.27 9.83
CA ASN A 114 -11.32 -25.49 9.03
C ASN A 114 -12.47 -25.36 7.98
N THR A 115 -12.46 -24.28 7.20
CA THR A 115 -13.46 -24.00 6.17
C THR A 115 -12.83 -23.24 5.02
N THR A 116 -11.80 -23.84 4.43
CA THR A 116 -11.65 -23.94 2.97
C THR A 116 -10.50 -24.91 2.73
N ALA A 117 -10.73 -25.96 1.96
CA ALA A 117 -9.71 -26.88 1.45
C ALA A 117 -8.64 -26.20 0.56
N ASN A 118 -8.64 -24.86 0.48
CA ASN A 118 -7.66 -24.00 -0.20
C ASN A 118 -7.27 -22.85 0.76
N GLY A 119 -6.08 -22.93 1.36
CA GLY A 119 -5.65 -22.10 2.48
C GLY A 119 -5.31 -20.64 2.15
N PHE A 120 -6.33 -19.77 2.05
CA PHE A 120 -6.12 -18.32 2.03
C PHE A 120 -5.92 -17.78 3.46
N GLN A 121 -4.75 -17.19 3.73
CA GLN A 121 -4.46 -16.53 5.01
C GLN A 121 -4.72 -15.01 4.89
N ASP A 122 -5.70 -14.50 5.63
CA ASP A 122 -6.12 -13.10 5.63
C ASP A 122 -5.32 -12.27 6.66
N LEU A 123 -4.12 -11.82 6.29
CA LEU A 123 -3.17 -11.13 7.18
C LEU A 123 -3.67 -9.75 7.60
N LEU A 124 -3.80 -9.48 8.90
CA LEU A 124 -4.34 -8.22 9.44
C LEU A 124 -5.77 -7.89 8.93
N GLY A 125 -6.48 -8.86 8.34
CA GLY A 125 -7.73 -8.62 7.63
C GLY A 125 -8.83 -8.02 8.51
N ARG A 126 -8.89 -8.40 9.80
CA ARG A 126 -9.87 -7.84 10.74
C ARG A 126 -9.57 -6.37 11.01
N THR A 127 -8.32 -6.03 11.33
CA THR A 127 -7.89 -4.64 11.50
C THR A 127 -8.12 -3.83 10.23
N LEU A 128 -7.81 -4.37 9.04
CA LEU A 128 -8.00 -3.65 7.78
C LEU A 128 -9.48 -3.30 7.52
N ARG A 129 -10.42 -4.14 7.96
CA ARG A 129 -11.87 -3.89 7.82
C ARG A 129 -12.44 -2.95 8.90
N ALA A 130 -11.75 -2.76 10.01
CA ALA A 130 -12.25 -2.01 11.16
C ALA A 130 -12.40 -0.51 10.91
N GLY A 131 -11.56 0.07 10.05
CA GLY A 131 -11.56 1.51 9.76
C GLY A 131 -11.22 2.38 10.98
N ASN A 132 -10.36 1.87 11.85
CA ASN A 132 -9.87 2.55 13.06
C ASN A 132 -8.48 3.18 12.82
N ARG A 133 -7.85 3.71 13.88
CA ARG A 133 -6.55 4.39 13.75
C ARG A 133 -5.47 3.41 13.27
N GLU A 134 -5.54 2.15 13.70
CA GLU A 134 -4.62 1.08 13.35
C GLU A 134 -4.74 0.72 11.86
N THR A 135 -5.97 0.60 11.33
CA THR A 135 -6.23 0.50 9.88
C THR A 135 -5.55 1.63 9.11
N ALA A 136 -5.69 2.85 9.62
CA ALA A 136 -5.20 4.05 8.97
C ALA A 136 -3.67 4.10 8.91
N PHE A 137 -3.00 3.66 9.98
CA PHE A 137 -1.55 3.49 10.00
C PHE A 137 -1.10 2.40 9.01
N ILE A 138 -1.74 1.23 9.01
CA ILE A 138 -1.39 0.12 8.10
C ILE A 138 -1.48 0.58 6.64
N GLY A 139 -2.56 1.27 6.25
CA GLY A 139 -2.71 1.79 4.88
C GLY A 139 -1.59 2.77 4.51
N ALA A 140 -1.24 3.68 5.43
CA ALA A 140 -0.16 4.64 5.20
C ALA A 140 1.21 3.98 5.07
N VAL A 141 1.58 3.08 6.01
CA VAL A 141 2.89 2.40 5.99
C VAL A 141 3.01 1.43 4.82
N ALA A 142 1.93 0.72 4.46
CA ALA A 142 1.90 -0.14 3.28
C ALA A 142 2.08 0.66 1.99
N SER A 143 1.40 1.81 1.85
CA SER A 143 1.58 2.66 0.68
C SER A 143 2.98 3.25 0.59
N ALA A 144 3.59 3.63 1.72
CA ALA A 144 4.97 4.09 1.76
C ALA A 144 5.95 2.96 1.36
N ALA A 145 5.69 1.74 1.82
CA ALA A 145 6.53 0.58 1.53
C ALA A 145 6.52 0.21 0.05
N ILE A 146 5.37 0.31 -0.63
CA ILE A 146 5.32 0.08 -2.09
C ILE A 146 6.16 1.13 -2.84
N VAL A 147 6.06 2.41 -2.48
CA VAL A 147 6.90 3.45 -3.09
C VAL A 147 8.38 3.15 -2.85
N HIS A 148 8.73 2.80 -1.62
CA HIS A 148 10.11 2.50 -1.23
C HIS A 148 10.65 1.28 -2.00
N ALA A 149 9.95 0.16 -2.00
CA ALA A 149 10.41 -1.08 -2.63
C ALA A 149 10.48 -0.96 -4.17
N ILE A 150 9.50 -0.32 -4.82
CA ILE A 150 9.51 -0.09 -6.28
C ILE A 150 10.65 0.85 -6.66
N THR A 151 10.80 1.97 -5.96
CA THR A 151 11.86 2.95 -6.26
C THR A 151 13.24 2.32 -6.06
N LYS A 152 13.45 1.52 -5.00
CA LYS A 152 14.70 0.77 -4.81
C LYS A 152 14.91 -0.30 -5.87
N GLY A 153 13.84 -0.95 -6.32
CA GLY A 153 13.90 -1.88 -7.46
C GLY A 153 14.42 -1.19 -8.73
N CYS A 154 13.93 0.02 -9.02
CA CYS A 154 14.38 0.83 -10.16
C CYS A 154 15.84 1.26 -10.02
N SER A 155 16.23 1.83 -8.87
CA SER A 155 17.59 2.34 -8.65
C SER A 155 18.64 1.22 -8.63
N ALA A 156 18.25 0.01 -8.26
CA ALA A 156 19.13 -1.17 -8.27
C ALA A 156 19.21 -1.86 -9.64
N GLY A 157 18.39 -1.46 -10.63
CA GLY A 157 18.31 -2.12 -11.93
C GLY A 157 17.59 -3.46 -11.92
N ASN A 158 16.81 -3.76 -10.87
CA ASN A 158 16.02 -4.99 -10.78
C ASN A 158 14.71 -4.95 -11.58
N LEU A 159 14.30 -3.75 -12.02
CA LEU A 159 13.10 -3.52 -12.81
C LEU A 159 13.50 -2.92 -14.15
N THR A 160 13.04 -3.51 -15.25
CA THR A 160 13.43 -3.11 -16.62
C THR A 160 12.70 -1.86 -17.11
N GLU A 161 11.53 -1.56 -16.54
CA GLU A 161 10.64 -0.47 -16.97
C GLU A 161 11.01 0.89 -16.38
N CYS A 162 11.96 0.91 -15.43
CA CYS A 162 12.36 2.12 -14.71
C CYS A 162 13.85 2.07 -14.35
N GLY A 163 14.39 3.24 -13.98
CA GLY A 163 15.78 3.36 -13.54
C GLY A 163 15.96 4.52 -12.57
N CYS A 164 17.19 5.03 -12.50
CA CYS A 164 17.52 6.23 -11.76
C CYS A 164 16.77 7.45 -12.30
N ASP A 165 16.53 8.45 -11.45
CA ASP A 165 15.97 9.73 -11.91
C ASP A 165 16.99 10.50 -12.76
N THR A 166 16.58 10.86 -13.98
CA THR A 166 17.37 11.65 -14.92
C THR A 166 17.33 13.14 -14.61
N GLN A 167 16.37 13.61 -13.80
CA GLN A 167 16.20 15.02 -13.44
C GLN A 167 16.04 15.22 -11.92
N PRO A 168 17.05 14.82 -11.12
CA PRO A 168 16.97 14.85 -9.66
C PRO A 168 16.73 16.26 -9.09
N GLY A 169 17.27 17.31 -9.73
CA GLY A 169 17.02 18.70 -9.32
C GLY A 169 15.55 19.13 -9.39
N GLY A 170 14.69 18.37 -10.09
CA GLY A 170 13.25 18.62 -10.15
C GLY A 170 12.44 17.88 -9.07
N GLN A 171 13.08 17.12 -8.17
CA GLN A 171 12.41 16.54 -7.01
C GLN A 171 12.51 17.48 -5.79
N ARG A 172 11.54 17.37 -4.89
CA ARG A 172 11.67 17.96 -3.55
C ARG A 172 12.66 17.14 -2.75
N TYR A 173 13.57 17.78 -2.04
CA TYR A 173 14.50 17.12 -1.14
C TYR A 173 14.86 18.06 0.02
N THR A 174 15.29 17.47 1.13
CA THR A 174 15.92 18.19 2.23
C THR A 174 17.43 18.21 2.01
N ASP A 175 18.00 19.40 2.12
CA ASP A 175 19.44 19.58 2.18
C ASP A 175 19.84 19.50 3.65
N LEU A 176 20.57 18.43 4.00
CA LEU A 176 21.11 18.27 5.35
C LEU A 176 22.39 19.09 5.55
N ASP A 177 22.93 19.68 4.47
CA ASP A 177 24.11 20.53 4.51
C ASP A 177 23.68 21.99 4.81
N HIS A 178 23.77 22.39 6.07
CA HIS A 178 23.43 23.75 6.53
C HIS A 178 24.34 24.85 5.94
N SER A 179 25.42 24.46 5.24
CA SER A 179 26.35 25.35 4.53
C SER A 179 25.72 26.07 3.32
N ALA A 180 24.59 25.58 2.81
CA ALA A 180 23.87 26.17 1.68
C ALA A 180 23.26 27.57 1.97
N ALA A 181 23.23 28.02 3.22
CA ALA A 181 22.74 29.35 3.57
C ALA A 181 23.72 30.49 3.23
N ILE A 182 24.99 30.19 2.92
CA ILE A 182 26.06 31.20 2.78
C ILE A 182 26.62 31.31 1.34
N GLY A 183 26.23 30.42 0.43
CA GLY A 183 26.63 30.53 -0.98
C GLY A 183 26.07 29.39 -1.81
N ARG A 184 25.96 29.60 -3.12
CA ARG A 184 25.65 28.52 -4.08
C ARG A 184 26.81 27.54 -4.10
N GLU A 185 26.75 26.56 -3.21
CA GLU A 185 27.73 25.49 -3.14
C GLU A 185 27.78 24.75 -4.48
N LYS A 186 28.96 24.71 -5.10
CA LYS A 186 29.14 24.09 -6.41
C LYS A 186 29.19 22.57 -6.25
N PHE A 187 28.12 21.89 -6.62
CA PHE A 187 28.09 20.43 -6.75
C PHE A 187 27.61 20.04 -8.14
N SER A 188 27.92 18.81 -8.56
CA SER A 188 27.38 18.20 -9.77
C SER A 188 26.39 17.10 -9.40
N TRP A 189 25.30 16.97 -10.17
CA TRP A 189 24.44 15.80 -10.09
C TRP A 189 25.15 14.62 -10.74
N GLY A 190 25.16 13.47 -10.06
CA GLY A 190 25.72 12.24 -10.60
C GLY A 190 25.37 11.04 -9.74
N GLY A 191 25.82 9.84 -10.13
CA GLY A 191 25.36 8.60 -9.50
C GLY A 191 23.91 8.26 -9.84
N CYS A 192 23.27 7.44 -9.01
CA CYS A 192 21.89 7.01 -9.21
C CYS A 192 20.97 7.69 -8.19
N SER A 193 20.19 8.67 -8.64
CA SER A 193 19.15 9.28 -7.82
C SER A 193 17.90 8.41 -7.79
N ASP A 194 17.34 8.17 -6.60
CA ASP A 194 16.11 7.41 -6.42
C ASP A 194 14.92 8.12 -7.12
N ASN A 195 14.25 7.45 -8.07
CA ASN A 195 13.10 7.98 -8.79
C ASN A 195 11.79 7.83 -8.00
N SER A 196 11.65 8.63 -6.93
CA SER A 196 10.47 8.58 -6.05
C SER A 196 9.17 8.90 -6.80
N LYS A 197 9.22 9.74 -7.85
CA LYS A 197 8.08 10.08 -8.71
C LYS A 197 7.49 8.84 -9.38
N TYR A 198 8.35 7.97 -9.93
CA TYR A 198 7.93 6.70 -10.51
C TYR A 198 7.30 5.78 -9.45
N GLY A 199 7.95 5.61 -8.29
CA GLY A 199 7.41 4.79 -7.21
C GLY A 199 6.03 5.27 -6.73
N VAL A 200 5.83 6.58 -6.59
CA VAL A 200 4.53 7.19 -6.25
C VAL A 200 3.48 6.94 -7.33
N HIS A 201 3.86 7.04 -8.61
CA HIS A 201 2.96 6.76 -9.73
C HIS A 201 2.49 5.30 -9.70
N PHE A 202 3.42 4.36 -9.57
CA PHE A 202 3.13 2.94 -9.48
C PHE A 202 2.23 2.61 -8.27
N ALA A 203 2.57 3.12 -7.09
CA ALA A 203 1.78 2.90 -5.87
C ALA A 203 0.34 3.45 -5.99
N LYS A 204 0.15 4.59 -6.68
CA LYS A 204 -1.19 5.12 -6.98
C LYS A 204 -1.99 4.17 -7.86
N GLN A 205 -1.39 3.62 -8.92
CA GLN A 205 -2.09 2.66 -9.77
C GLN A 205 -2.46 1.40 -8.98
N PHE A 206 -1.50 0.84 -8.24
CA PHE A 206 -1.67 -0.43 -7.53
C PHE A 206 -2.65 -0.36 -6.36
N LEU A 207 -2.65 0.73 -5.59
CA LEU A 207 -3.45 0.85 -4.36
C LEU A 207 -4.73 1.66 -4.56
N ASP A 208 -4.71 2.71 -5.37
CA ASP A 208 -5.83 3.67 -5.42
C ASP A 208 -6.87 3.32 -6.50
N ARG A 209 -6.52 2.55 -7.54
CA ARG A 209 -7.44 2.25 -8.65
C ARG A 209 -8.69 1.52 -8.17
N PHE A 210 -8.51 0.41 -7.45
CA PHE A 210 -9.61 -0.37 -6.90
C PHE A 210 -10.45 0.44 -5.92
N GLU A 211 -9.81 1.20 -5.02
CA GLU A 211 -10.50 2.03 -4.04
C GLU A 211 -11.41 3.08 -4.70
N ARG A 212 -10.95 3.72 -5.79
CA ARG A 212 -11.77 4.66 -6.56
C ARG A 212 -12.95 3.97 -7.25
N GLU A 213 -12.70 2.84 -7.89
CA GLU A 213 -13.73 2.06 -8.58
C GLU A 213 -14.83 1.59 -7.61
N GLN A 214 -14.46 1.14 -6.41
CA GLN A 214 -15.44 0.74 -5.39
C GLN A 214 -16.18 1.94 -4.80
N TYR A 215 -15.51 3.06 -4.52
CA TYR A 215 -16.18 4.27 -4.03
C TYR A 215 -17.27 4.75 -4.98
N GLU A 216 -17.06 4.68 -6.30
CA GLU A 216 -18.08 5.07 -7.27
C GLU A 216 -19.29 4.12 -7.28
N LYS A 217 -19.11 2.84 -6.90
CA LYS A 217 -20.17 1.83 -6.83
C LYS A 217 -20.99 1.91 -5.55
N ASP A 218 -20.36 1.94 -4.39
CA ASP A 218 -21.05 1.79 -3.09
C ASP A 218 -21.12 3.08 -2.25
N ARG A 219 -20.35 4.11 -2.63
CA ARG A 219 -20.19 5.38 -1.89
C ARG A 219 -19.73 5.20 -0.45
N ASP A 220 -19.04 4.11 -0.14
CA ASP A 220 -18.50 3.84 1.18
C ASP A 220 -17.32 4.77 1.48
N ILE A 221 -17.41 5.48 2.60
CA ILE A 221 -16.40 6.42 3.05
C ILE A 221 -15.04 5.75 3.35
N ARG A 222 -15.03 4.44 3.60
CA ARG A 222 -13.81 3.65 3.81
C ARG A 222 -12.85 3.78 2.62
N HIS A 223 -13.36 3.78 1.40
CA HIS A 223 -12.52 3.95 0.21
C HIS A 223 -11.83 5.32 0.17
N LEU A 224 -12.54 6.39 0.53
CA LEU A 224 -11.93 7.73 0.64
C LEU A 224 -10.90 7.81 1.77
N MET A 225 -11.14 7.13 2.88
CA MET A 225 -10.19 7.03 4.00
C MET A 225 -8.91 6.32 3.56
N ASN A 226 -9.03 5.16 2.89
CA ASN A 226 -7.90 4.41 2.35
C ASN A 226 -7.08 5.26 1.36
N LEU A 227 -7.75 5.91 0.40
CA LEU A 227 -7.10 6.81 -0.56
C LEU A 227 -6.31 7.95 0.11
N HIS A 228 -6.87 8.55 1.15
CA HIS A 228 -6.19 9.60 1.93
C HIS A 228 -4.97 9.06 2.67
N ASN A 229 -5.12 7.94 3.38
CA ASN A 229 -4.01 7.35 4.14
C ASN A 229 -2.90 6.83 3.23
N ASN A 230 -3.23 6.26 2.06
CA ASN A 230 -2.25 5.93 1.04
C ASN A 230 -1.47 7.18 0.58
N PHE A 231 -2.18 8.28 0.33
CA PHE A 231 -1.54 9.57 0.00
C PHE A 231 -0.59 10.03 1.11
N VAL A 232 -1.00 9.99 2.38
CA VAL A 232 -0.17 10.36 3.53
C VAL A 232 1.12 9.53 3.58
N GLY A 233 1.02 8.22 3.32
CA GLY A 233 2.16 7.31 3.23
C GLY A 233 3.15 7.70 2.14
N ARG A 234 2.66 7.95 0.92
CA ARG A 234 3.50 8.38 -0.22
C ARG A 234 4.18 9.73 0.03
N GLU A 235 3.44 10.67 0.62
CA GLU A 235 3.98 11.98 0.96
C GLU A 235 5.08 11.91 2.02
N ALA A 236 5.01 10.94 2.96
CA ALA A 236 6.08 10.74 3.93
C ALA A 236 7.43 10.44 3.26
N ILE A 237 7.44 9.74 2.11
CA ILE A 237 8.66 9.50 1.33
C ILE A 237 9.10 10.78 0.61
N VAL A 238 8.20 11.36 -0.20
CA VAL A 238 8.53 12.50 -1.09
C VAL A 238 9.00 13.72 -0.32
N GLN A 239 8.44 13.98 0.86
CA GLN A 239 8.81 15.13 1.69
C GLN A 239 10.16 14.95 2.40
N ASN A 240 10.72 13.73 2.40
CA ASN A 240 11.93 13.39 3.16
C ASN A 240 13.02 12.77 2.29
N MET A 241 12.95 12.95 0.97
CA MET A 241 14.08 12.69 0.08
C MET A 241 15.29 13.53 0.52
N ARG A 242 16.48 12.94 0.51
CA ARG A 242 17.71 13.60 0.98
C ARG A 242 18.74 13.69 -0.13
N LYS A 243 19.43 14.83 -0.20
CA LYS A 243 20.64 14.97 -1.00
C LYS A 243 21.79 14.27 -0.29
N GLN A 244 22.38 13.28 -0.93
CA GLN A 244 23.61 12.61 -0.50
C GLN A 244 24.73 13.03 -1.42
N CYS A 245 25.91 13.29 -0.87
CA CYS A 245 27.05 13.78 -1.64
C CYS A 245 28.32 12.98 -1.33
N ARG A 246 29.17 12.82 -2.33
CA ARG A 246 30.52 12.26 -2.19
C ARG A 246 31.56 13.29 -2.63
N CYS A 247 32.49 13.60 -1.72
CA CYS A 247 33.62 14.47 -1.96
C CYS A 247 34.77 13.72 -2.63
N HIS A 248 35.47 14.38 -3.56
CA HIS A 248 36.54 13.78 -4.35
C HIS A 248 37.67 14.78 -4.67
N GLY A 249 37.87 15.80 -3.83
CA GLY A 249 39.00 16.72 -3.91
C GLY A 249 40.30 16.11 -3.34
N VAL A 250 41.42 16.81 -3.56
CA VAL A 250 42.75 16.40 -3.10
C VAL A 250 42.74 16.14 -1.60
N SER A 251 43.34 15.02 -1.17
CA SER A 251 43.37 14.58 0.23
C SER A 251 41.99 14.42 0.88
N GLY A 252 40.94 14.16 0.09
CA GLY A 252 39.57 13.97 0.59
C GLY A 252 38.81 15.28 0.83
N SER A 253 39.30 16.41 0.31
CA SER A 253 38.57 17.68 0.40
C SER A 253 37.24 17.64 -0.36
N CYS A 254 36.29 18.48 0.06
CA CYS A 254 34.97 18.64 -0.59
C CYS A 254 34.94 19.78 -1.61
N GLU A 255 36.10 20.18 -2.16
CA GLU A 255 36.18 21.20 -3.22
C GLU A 255 35.36 20.81 -4.45
N PHE A 256 35.38 19.52 -4.80
CA PHE A 256 34.47 18.91 -5.76
C PHE A 256 33.63 17.85 -5.06
N LYS A 257 32.32 17.93 -5.24
CA LYS A 257 31.39 16.91 -4.76
C LYS A 257 30.31 16.57 -5.78
N THR A 258 29.99 15.29 -5.87
CA THR A 258 28.90 14.75 -6.70
C THR A 258 27.79 14.31 -5.79
N CYS A 259 26.56 14.72 -6.09
CA CYS A 259 25.40 14.42 -5.27
C CYS A 259 24.32 13.66 -6.03
N TRP A 260 23.56 12.86 -5.31
CA TRP A 260 22.35 12.16 -5.76
C TRP A 260 21.25 12.27 -4.71
N LEU A 261 20.01 12.01 -5.11
CA LEU A 261 18.89 11.93 -4.19
C LEU A 261 18.66 10.50 -3.71
N GLN A 262 18.40 10.35 -2.42
CA GLN A 262 18.12 9.06 -1.82
C GLN A 262 16.87 9.17 -0.92
N MET A 263 16.00 8.17 -1.01
CA MET A 263 14.91 8.00 -0.03
C MET A 263 15.49 7.78 1.37
N PRO A 264 14.79 8.22 2.43
CA PRO A 264 15.18 7.93 3.80
C PRO A 264 15.09 6.42 4.08
N LYS A 265 15.74 5.97 5.15
CA LYS A 265 15.59 4.58 5.61
C LYS A 265 14.12 4.33 5.95
N PHE A 266 13.63 3.13 5.65
CA PHE A 266 12.22 2.82 5.86
C PHE A 266 11.77 2.91 7.33
N ALA A 267 12.66 2.57 8.28
CA ALA A 267 12.41 2.75 9.71
C ALA A 267 12.13 4.21 10.12
N GLU A 268 12.79 5.17 9.46
CA GLU A 268 12.55 6.59 9.70
C GLU A 268 11.15 6.99 9.21
N ILE A 269 10.69 6.42 8.09
CA ILE A 269 9.33 6.62 7.59
C ILE A 269 8.29 6.01 8.54
N GLY A 270 8.56 4.81 9.08
CA GLY A 270 7.73 4.19 10.11
C GLY A 270 7.56 5.09 11.32
N GLU A 271 8.65 5.66 11.83
CA GLU A 271 8.64 6.61 12.95
C GLU A 271 7.83 7.87 12.62
N MET A 272 8.05 8.47 11.44
CA MET A 272 7.29 9.66 11.01
C MET A 272 5.78 9.37 10.92
N LEU A 273 5.41 8.20 10.39
CA LEU A 273 4.01 7.79 10.32
C LEU A 273 3.44 7.47 11.71
N LYS A 274 4.24 6.92 12.63
CA LYS A 274 3.84 6.66 14.02
C LYS A 274 3.61 7.96 14.78
N GLN A 275 4.42 8.99 14.53
CA GLN A 275 4.18 10.34 15.05
C GLN A 275 2.88 10.95 14.53
N ARG A 276 2.60 10.80 13.22
CA ARG A 276 1.31 11.21 12.63
C ARG A 276 0.14 10.44 13.22
N TYR A 277 0.30 9.14 13.43
CA TYR A 277 -0.68 8.30 14.10
C TYR A 277 -0.95 8.82 15.51
N ASN A 278 0.07 9.10 16.31
CA ASN A 278 -0.08 9.52 17.71
C ASN A 278 -0.72 10.91 17.85
N HIS A 279 -0.25 11.89 17.06
CA HIS A 279 -0.55 13.32 17.29
C HIS A 279 -1.46 13.95 16.24
N PHE A 280 -1.57 13.36 15.04
CA PHE A 280 -2.28 13.95 13.89
C PHE A 280 -3.35 13.01 13.31
N ALA A 281 -3.91 12.12 14.14
CA ALA A 281 -5.03 11.26 13.75
C ALA A 281 -6.37 12.01 13.86
N VAL A 282 -7.13 12.05 12.76
CA VAL A 282 -8.37 12.82 12.63
C VAL A 282 -9.54 11.88 12.38
N GLN A 283 -10.55 11.93 13.25
CA GLN A 283 -11.79 11.18 13.03
C GLN A 283 -12.64 11.85 11.95
N VAL A 284 -13.02 11.11 10.92
CA VAL A 284 -13.85 11.59 9.82
C VAL A 284 -15.33 11.23 10.01
N ALA A 285 -16.21 12.00 9.39
CA ALA A 285 -17.64 11.74 9.37
C ALA A 285 -17.94 10.47 8.56
N LYS A 286 -18.88 9.64 9.05
CA LYS A 286 -19.30 8.38 8.39
C LYS A 286 -20.01 8.57 7.04
N ARG A 287 -20.42 9.80 6.72
CA ARG A 287 -21.12 10.13 5.47
C ARG A 287 -20.42 11.33 4.81
N ALA A 288 -19.89 11.14 3.61
CA ALA A 288 -19.39 12.22 2.78
C ALA A 288 -19.62 11.93 1.29
N LYS A 289 -19.93 12.99 0.52
CA LYS A 289 -20.34 12.87 -0.89
C LYS A 289 -19.19 12.84 -1.90
N LYS A 290 -18.06 13.50 -1.60
CA LYS A 290 -16.93 13.67 -2.54
C LYS A 290 -15.57 13.72 -1.86
N ARG A 291 -15.49 14.27 -0.64
CA ARG A 291 -14.24 14.47 0.10
C ARG A 291 -14.46 14.15 1.57
N LEU A 292 -13.43 13.62 2.22
CA LEU A 292 -13.42 13.42 3.67
C LEU A 292 -13.70 14.73 4.40
N ARG A 293 -14.48 14.64 5.47
CA ARG A 293 -14.79 15.75 6.37
C ARG A 293 -14.54 15.32 7.78
N ARG A 294 -14.00 16.22 8.59
CA ARG A 294 -13.84 16.02 10.04
C ARG A 294 -15.20 15.72 10.68
N LYS A 295 -15.22 14.82 11.67
CA LYS A 295 -16.44 14.40 12.36
C LYS A 295 -17.11 15.56 13.09
N GLU A 296 -16.29 16.38 13.77
CA GLU A 296 -16.75 17.53 14.55
C GLU A 296 -17.39 18.59 13.65
N ARG A 297 -18.59 19.07 14.01
CA ARG A 297 -19.38 20.00 13.19
C ARG A 297 -18.67 21.33 12.95
N SER A 298 -18.03 21.87 13.98
CA SER A 298 -17.24 23.11 13.95
C SER A 298 -16.09 23.05 12.92
N GLU A 299 -15.46 21.89 12.80
CA GLU A 299 -14.29 21.69 11.94
C GLU A 299 -14.59 21.13 10.55
N ARG A 300 -15.85 20.82 10.21
CA ARG A 300 -16.22 20.17 8.94
C ARG A 300 -15.75 20.89 7.68
N LYS A 301 -15.59 22.21 7.75
CA LYS A 301 -15.12 23.05 6.63
C LYS A 301 -13.59 23.01 6.48
N LYS A 302 -12.86 22.62 7.52
CA LYS A 302 -11.39 22.50 7.48
C LYS A 302 -11.00 21.21 6.73
N PRO A 303 -10.28 21.31 5.59
CA PRO A 303 -9.83 20.13 4.87
C PRO A 303 -8.79 19.35 5.68
N LEU A 304 -8.69 18.04 5.43
CA LEU A 304 -7.60 17.23 5.97
C LEU A 304 -6.29 17.59 5.25
N ARG A 305 -5.22 17.69 6.01
CA ARG A 305 -3.85 17.98 5.52
C ARG A 305 -3.11 16.68 5.19
N GLY A 306 -2.06 16.79 4.38
CA GLY A 306 -1.25 15.63 3.96
C GLY A 306 -0.40 14.99 5.06
N ASN A 307 -0.28 15.63 6.22
CA ASN A 307 0.38 15.09 7.42
C ASN A 307 -0.60 14.50 8.44
N GLU A 308 -1.91 14.51 8.17
CA GLU A 308 -2.94 13.99 9.06
C GLU A 308 -3.41 12.61 8.60
N ILE A 309 -3.57 11.66 9.53
CA ILE A 309 -4.08 10.32 9.22
C ILE A 309 -5.57 10.25 9.53
N ALA A 310 -6.38 9.73 8.61
CA ALA A 310 -7.84 9.71 8.72
C ALA A 310 -8.34 8.36 9.23
N TYR A 311 -9.28 8.37 10.17
CA TYR A 311 -9.97 7.15 10.64
C TYR A 311 -11.46 7.38 10.85
N ILE A 312 -12.28 6.31 10.77
CA ILE A 312 -13.74 6.41 10.85
C ILE A 312 -14.24 5.97 12.23
N ASN A 313 -13.82 4.78 12.67
CA ASN A 313 -14.31 4.12 13.88
C ASN A 313 -13.30 4.28 15.02
N LYS A 314 -13.80 4.37 16.25
CA LYS A 314 -12.90 4.36 17.42
C LYS A 314 -12.23 2.99 17.52
N SER A 315 -10.98 2.98 17.94
CA SER A 315 -10.29 1.74 18.27
C SER A 315 -10.99 1.07 19.47
N PRO A 316 -11.11 -0.26 19.45
CA PRO A 316 -11.71 -1.01 20.56
C PRO A 316 -10.75 -1.11 21.74
N ASN A 317 -11.22 -1.68 22.85
CA ASN A 317 -10.37 -1.97 23.99
C ASN A 317 -9.48 -3.18 23.69
N TYR A 318 -8.16 -2.99 23.76
CA TYR A 318 -7.15 -4.04 23.56
C TYR A 318 -6.64 -4.64 24.90
N CYS A 319 -7.19 -4.26 26.04
CA CYS A 319 -6.84 -4.87 27.35
C CYS A 319 -7.41 -6.26 27.53
N GLU A 320 -8.70 -6.40 27.21
CA GLU A 320 -9.46 -7.61 27.46
C GLU A 320 -9.50 -8.43 26.19
N ARG A 321 -9.29 -9.73 26.36
CA ARG A 321 -9.39 -10.68 25.27
C ARG A 321 -10.83 -10.72 24.78
N ASN A 322 -11.03 -10.54 23.48
CA ASN A 322 -12.32 -10.61 22.83
C ASN A 322 -12.24 -11.53 21.60
N ASP A 323 -12.64 -12.79 21.77
CA ASP A 323 -12.55 -13.81 20.73
C ASP A 323 -13.46 -13.50 19.51
N ALA A 324 -14.56 -12.76 19.70
CA ALA A 324 -15.41 -12.30 18.61
C ALA A 324 -14.71 -11.26 17.71
N GLU A 325 -13.79 -10.47 18.29
CA GLU A 325 -12.94 -9.53 17.55
C GLU A 325 -11.54 -10.10 17.21
N GLY A 326 -11.14 -11.23 17.82
CA GLY A 326 -9.84 -11.89 17.62
C GLY A 326 -8.67 -11.20 18.32
N LYS A 327 -8.92 -10.60 19.48
CA LYS A 327 -7.95 -9.80 20.24
C LYS A 327 -7.64 -10.44 21.57
#